data_AF-A0A7K4H182-F1
#
_entry.id   AF-A0A7K4H182-F1
#
_cell.length_a   1.000
_cell.length_b   1.000
_cell.length_c   1.000
_cell.angle_alpha   90.00
_cell.angle_beta   90.00
_cell.angle_gamma   90.00
#
_symmetry.space_group_name_H-M   'P 1'
#
loop_
_entity.id
_entity.type
_entity.pdbx_description
1 polymer ?
#
loop_
_entity_poly.entity_id
_entity_poly.type
_entity_poly.pdbx_seq_one_letter_code
_entity_poly.pdbx_strand_id
1 'polypeptide(L)'
;MSEFVINQKNKKDDSLSVKAYTFWGMHESEDSQGFPMLDLQDDDDIFTIPNVYAAEVSKGAKTTYYVKRGKYGKLYDPIGMYSEGTQKKQMRHAGKPEWSLQTTSKLVFDQYTNYLKTKNSAWLNNAEREVV
;
A
#
# COMPACT_ATOMS: atom_id res chain seq x y z
N MET A 1 20.26 -27.49 43.15
CA MET A 1 19.18 -27.02 42.27
C MET A 1 19.86 -26.41 41.06
N SER A 2 19.82 -27.12 39.94
CA SER A 2 20.61 -26.82 38.74
C SER A 2 19.88 -25.74 37.93
N GLU A 3 20.53 -24.59 37.76
CA GLU A 3 20.00 -23.49 36.95
C GLU A 3 20.06 -23.86 35.46
N PHE A 4 18.91 -23.81 34.79
CA PHE A 4 18.80 -24.00 33.35
C PHE A 4 19.19 -22.70 32.64
N VAL A 5 20.35 -22.70 31.98
CA VAL A 5 20.73 -21.66 31.03
C VAL A 5 19.94 -21.86 29.74
N ILE A 6 18.91 -21.05 29.53
CA ILE A 6 18.14 -21.05 28.27
C ILE A 6 18.96 -20.29 27.22
N ASN A 7 19.58 -21.06 26.33
CA ASN A 7 20.26 -20.58 25.14
C ASN A 7 19.23 -19.98 24.15
N GLN A 8 19.10 -18.65 24.14
CA GLN A 8 18.26 -17.96 23.15
C GLN A 8 18.93 -18.06 21.78
N LYS A 9 18.41 -18.94 20.92
CA LYS A 9 18.76 -19.02 19.51
C LYS A 9 18.53 -17.66 18.86
N ASN A 10 19.60 -17.05 18.34
CA ASN A 10 19.55 -15.96 17.37
C ASN A 10 18.74 -16.41 16.15
N LYS A 11 17.42 -16.16 16.16
CA LYS A 11 16.61 -16.14 14.94
C LYS A 11 17.05 -14.87 14.22
N LYS A 12 17.66 -15.02 13.04
CA LYS A 12 17.80 -13.93 12.07
C LYS A 12 16.38 -13.42 11.83
N ASP A 13 16.01 -12.34 12.51
CA ASP A 13 14.72 -11.71 12.30
C ASP A 13 14.78 -11.11 10.91
N ASP A 14 14.09 -11.76 9.98
CA ASP A 14 13.89 -11.29 8.63
C ASP A 14 12.91 -10.13 8.74
N SER A 15 13.39 -9.00 9.28
CA SER A 15 12.57 -7.88 9.76
C SER A 15 11.65 -7.43 8.63
N LEU A 16 10.37 -7.74 8.77
CA LEU A 16 9.34 -7.31 7.84
C LEU A 16 9.11 -5.81 8.07
N SER A 17 9.43 -4.99 7.07
CA SER A 17 9.12 -3.57 7.08
C SER A 17 7.98 -3.31 6.12
N VAL A 18 6.91 -2.71 6.62
CA VAL A 18 5.74 -2.33 5.82
C VAL A 18 5.58 -0.82 5.91
N LYS A 19 5.53 -0.17 4.75
CA LYS A 19 5.19 1.24 4.62
C LYS A 19 3.86 1.36 3.88
N ALA A 20 2.87 1.99 4.49
CA ALA A 20 1.58 2.28 3.84
C ALA A 20 1.50 3.75 3.45
N TYR A 21 1.09 3.99 2.21
CA TYR A 21 0.94 5.31 1.62
C TYR A 21 -0.53 5.60 1.34
N THR A 22 -0.92 6.84 1.64
CA THR A 22 -2.29 7.35 1.52
C THR A 22 -2.31 8.63 0.67
N PHE A 23 -3.48 9.25 0.53
CA PHE A 23 -3.65 10.45 -0.26
C PHE A 23 -3.27 11.70 0.54
N TRP A 24 -2.73 12.73 -0.13
CA TRP A 24 -2.37 13.98 0.54
C TRP A 24 -3.59 14.69 1.18
N GLY A 25 -3.53 14.87 2.50
CA GLY A 25 -4.63 15.38 3.33
C GLY A 25 -5.38 14.29 4.11
N MET A 26 -5.10 13.02 3.87
CA MET A 26 -5.60 11.86 4.63
C MET A 26 -4.47 11.08 5.33
N HIS A 27 -3.30 11.71 5.48
CA HIS A 27 -2.12 11.11 6.11
C HIS A 27 -2.07 11.41 7.60
N GLU A 28 -1.38 10.54 8.33
CA GLU A 28 -1.06 10.72 9.74
C GLU A 28 0.40 11.16 9.89
N SER A 29 1.27 10.66 9.01
CA SER A 29 2.70 10.95 9.00
C SER A 29 3.23 11.11 7.56
N GLU A 30 4.50 11.48 7.45
CA GLU A 30 5.20 11.62 6.16
C GLU A 30 6.52 10.82 6.19
N ASP A 31 6.88 10.18 5.06
CA ASP A 31 8.23 9.60 4.92
C ASP A 31 9.28 10.71 4.86
N SER A 32 10.55 10.34 5.01
CA SER A 32 11.76 11.13 4.72
C SER A 32 11.73 11.89 3.38
N GLN A 33 10.96 11.44 2.39
CA GLN A 33 10.79 12.09 1.09
C GLN A 33 9.52 12.96 0.99
N GLY A 34 8.80 13.14 2.11
CA GLY A 34 7.54 13.87 2.21
C GLY A 34 6.40 13.17 1.47
N PHE A 35 6.37 11.84 1.45
CA PHE A 35 5.24 11.09 0.91
C PHE A 35 4.20 10.87 2.01
N PRO A 36 2.90 11.09 1.73
CA PRO A 36 1.82 10.91 2.70
C PRO A 36 1.70 9.43 3.14
N MET A 37 1.88 9.18 4.43
CA MET A 37 1.86 7.84 5.04
C MET A 37 0.78 7.69 6.12
N LEU A 38 0.43 6.44 6.39
CA LEU A 38 -0.37 6.03 7.54
C LEU A 38 0.52 5.33 8.55
N ASP A 39 0.27 5.56 9.83
CA ASP A 39 0.97 4.86 10.89
C ASP A 39 0.32 3.49 11.08
N LEU A 40 1.06 2.44 10.73
CA LEU A 40 0.60 1.07 10.91
C LEU A 40 1.01 0.58 12.30
N GLN A 41 0.09 -0.10 12.98
CA GLN A 41 0.40 -0.91 14.15
C GLN A 41 0.83 -2.31 13.72
N ASP A 42 1.53 -3.05 14.59
CA ASP A 42 2.09 -4.36 14.26
C ASP A 42 1.03 -5.40 13.81
N ASP A 43 -0.22 -5.25 14.26
CA ASP A 43 -1.35 -6.14 13.92
C ASP A 43 -2.18 -5.65 12.73
N ASP A 44 -1.84 -4.50 12.12
CA ASP A 44 -2.63 -3.91 11.04
C ASP A 44 -2.43 -4.63 9.70
N ASP A 45 -3.53 -5.12 9.12
CA ASP A 45 -3.53 -5.69 7.77
C ASP A 45 -3.76 -4.60 6.71
N ILE A 46 -2.70 -4.18 6.02
CA ILE A 46 -2.72 -3.20 4.92
C ILE A 46 -3.71 -3.54 3.80
N PHE A 47 -4.07 -4.82 3.63
CA PHE A 47 -5.04 -5.25 2.61
C PHE A 47 -6.49 -4.96 3.00
N THR A 48 -6.74 -4.67 4.29
CA THR A 48 -8.08 -4.39 4.83
C THR A 48 -8.34 -2.90 5.05
N ILE A 49 -7.28 -2.10 5.21
CA ILE A 49 -7.40 -0.67 5.51
C ILE A 49 -7.84 0.09 4.25
N PRO A 50 -8.99 0.79 4.27
CA PRO A 50 -9.54 1.42 3.06
C PRO A 50 -8.68 2.58 2.55
N ASN A 51 -8.00 3.31 3.44
CA ASN A 51 -7.21 4.49 3.10
C ASN A 51 -5.78 4.15 2.63
N VAL A 52 -5.40 2.87 2.60
CA VAL A 52 -4.13 2.44 2.00
C VAL A 52 -4.31 2.36 0.49
N TYR A 53 -3.58 3.21 -0.23
CA TYR A 53 -3.63 3.26 -1.70
C TYR A 53 -2.39 2.64 -2.35
N ALA A 54 -1.26 2.71 -1.67
CA ALA A 54 -0.04 2.02 -2.08
C ALA A 54 0.69 1.52 -0.84
N ALA A 55 1.46 0.45 -0.99
CA ALA A 55 2.26 -0.09 0.10
C ALA A 55 3.59 -0.64 -0.42
N GLU A 56 4.63 -0.48 0.39
CA GLU A 56 5.92 -1.09 0.18
C GLU A 56 6.14 -2.12 1.29
N VAL A 57 6.37 -3.37 0.90
CA VAL A 57 6.63 -4.48 1.83
C VAL A 57 8.04 -5.00 1.57
N SER A 58 8.93 -4.77 2.51
CA SER A 58 10.32 -5.21 2.48
C SER A 58 10.51 -6.37 3.44
N LYS A 59 10.99 -7.51 2.92
CA LYS A 59 11.34 -8.70 3.70
C LYS A 59 12.77 -9.11 3.36
N GLY A 60 13.69 -8.86 4.29
CA GLY A 60 15.12 -9.07 4.06
C GLY A 60 15.64 -8.26 2.87
N ALA A 61 16.12 -8.94 1.83
CA ALA A 61 16.62 -8.31 0.60
C ALA A 61 15.54 -8.07 -0.48
N LYS A 62 14.30 -8.52 -0.25
CA LYS A 62 13.23 -8.45 -1.24
C LYS A 62 12.22 -7.37 -0.89
N THR A 63 12.09 -6.37 -1.75
CA THR A 63 11.04 -5.35 -1.67
C THR A 63 9.95 -5.64 -2.69
N THR A 64 8.71 -5.64 -2.24
CA THR A 64 7.52 -5.83 -3.08
C THR A 64 6.66 -4.58 -2.98
N TYR A 65 6.28 -4.03 -4.13
CA TYR A 65 5.46 -2.83 -4.22
C TYR A 65 4.03 -3.21 -4.53
N TYR A 66 3.09 -2.56 -3.86
CA TYR A 66 1.66 -2.77 -4.01
C TYR A 66 0.97 -1.46 -4.33
N VAL A 67 0.00 -1.50 -5.23
CA VAL A 67 -0.88 -0.36 -5.55
C VAL A 67 -2.33 -0.84 -5.61
N LYS A 68 -3.25 0.01 -5.16
CA LYS A 68 -4.68 -0.26 -5.17
C LYS A 68 -5.21 -0.18 -6.61
N ARG A 69 -5.71 -1.30 -7.10
CA ARG A 69 -6.12 -1.50 -8.49
C ARG A 69 -7.49 -2.17 -8.57
N GLY A 70 -8.26 -1.80 -9.59
CA GLY A 70 -9.57 -2.37 -9.88
C GLY A 70 -9.48 -3.55 -10.84
N LYS A 71 -10.61 -4.27 -10.99
CA LYS A 71 -10.73 -5.47 -11.85
C LYS A 71 -10.25 -5.27 -13.30
N TYR A 72 -10.37 -4.06 -13.84
CA TYR A 72 -10.06 -3.75 -15.25
C TYR A 72 -8.66 -3.21 -15.51
N GLY A 73 -7.76 -3.24 -14.52
CA GLY A 73 -6.44 -2.64 -14.71
C GLY A 73 -6.29 -1.22 -14.19
N LYS A 74 -7.42 -0.55 -14.00
CA LYS A 74 -7.46 0.85 -13.58
C LYS A 74 -6.88 1.03 -12.18
N LEU A 75 -6.01 2.03 -12.01
CA LEU A 75 -5.51 2.40 -10.71
C LEU A 75 -6.58 3.20 -9.96
N TYR A 76 -6.58 3.10 -8.63
CA TYR A 76 -7.54 3.84 -7.83
C TYR A 76 -7.24 5.34 -7.88
N ASP A 77 -8.25 6.17 -8.14
CA ASP A 77 -8.14 7.63 -8.13
C ASP A 77 -8.87 8.14 -6.89
N PRO A 78 -8.22 8.65 -5.84
CA PRO A 78 -8.89 9.19 -4.66
C PRO A 78 -9.54 10.57 -4.88
N ILE A 79 -9.27 11.26 -5.99
CA ILE A 79 -9.82 12.59 -6.35
C ILE A 79 -11.08 12.47 -7.21
N GLY A 80 -11.18 11.38 -7.96
CA GLY A 80 -12.26 11.15 -8.91
C GLY A 80 -13.66 11.28 -8.32
N MET A 81 -14.60 11.77 -9.12
CA MET A 81 -16.01 11.88 -8.76
C MET A 81 -16.68 10.51 -8.46
N TYR A 82 -16.03 9.40 -8.86
CA TYR A 82 -16.49 8.03 -8.62
C TYR A 82 -15.90 7.39 -7.35
N SER A 83 -15.11 8.14 -6.58
CA SER A 83 -14.30 7.66 -5.46
C SER A 83 -15.02 7.79 -4.12
N GLU A 84 -16.00 8.69 -4.04
CA GLU A 84 -16.89 8.85 -2.89
C GLU A 84 -17.82 7.64 -2.77
N GLY A 85 -17.56 6.81 -1.75
CA GLY A 85 -18.46 5.73 -1.34
C GLY A 85 -18.34 4.40 -2.10
N THR A 86 -17.40 4.26 -3.06
CA THR A 86 -17.09 2.99 -3.75
C THR A 86 -16.02 2.16 -3.06
N GLN A 87 -15.15 2.75 -2.23
CA GLN A 87 -14.11 1.98 -1.53
C GLN A 87 -14.65 0.84 -0.65
N LYS A 88 -15.85 1.03 -0.08
CA LYS A 88 -16.52 0.06 0.80
C LYS A 88 -17.55 -0.81 0.04
N LYS A 89 -17.79 -0.56 -1.26
CA LYS A 89 -18.76 -1.33 -2.02
C LYS A 89 -18.18 -2.70 -2.38
N GLN A 90 -18.61 -3.71 -1.64
CA GLN A 90 -18.49 -5.10 -2.10
C GLN A 90 -19.37 -5.29 -3.34
N MET A 91 -18.84 -5.96 -4.38
CA MET A 91 -19.67 -6.29 -5.54
C MET A 91 -20.81 -7.21 -5.09
N ARG A 92 -22.06 -6.74 -5.24
CA ARG A 92 -23.29 -7.44 -4.84
C ARG A 92 -23.45 -8.85 -5.42
N HIS A 93 -22.69 -9.20 -6.46
CA HIS A 93 -22.79 -10.49 -7.14
C HIS A 93 -21.60 -11.44 -6.96
N ALA A 94 -20.48 -11.01 -6.37
CA ALA A 94 -19.25 -11.83 -6.37
C ALA A 94 -18.48 -11.87 -5.04
N GLY A 95 -18.89 -11.11 -4.02
CA GLY A 95 -18.22 -11.08 -2.71
C GLY A 95 -16.77 -10.57 -2.72
N LYS A 96 -16.21 -10.25 -3.89
CA LYS A 96 -14.86 -9.70 -4.04
C LYS A 96 -14.90 -8.16 -3.92
N PRO A 97 -13.94 -7.56 -3.20
CA PRO A 97 -13.81 -6.10 -3.16
C PRO A 97 -13.54 -5.57 -4.57
N GLU A 98 -14.16 -4.43 -4.91
CA GLU A 98 -14.01 -3.79 -6.23
C GLU A 98 -12.56 -3.32 -6.47
N TRP A 99 -11.89 -2.95 -5.37
CA TRP A 99 -10.53 -2.43 -5.33
C TRP A 99 -9.70 -3.27 -4.37
N SER A 100 -8.53 -3.74 -4.80
CA SER A 100 -7.60 -4.46 -3.94
C SER A 100 -6.17 -4.01 -4.19
N LEU A 101 -5.30 -4.15 -3.19
CA LEU A 101 -3.86 -3.97 -3.38
C LEU A 101 -3.33 -5.14 -4.23
N GLN A 102 -2.63 -4.80 -5.30
CA GLN A 102 -2.01 -5.75 -6.22
C GLN A 102 -0.54 -5.40 -6.37
N THR A 103 0.30 -6.42 -6.54
CA THR A 103 1.74 -6.22 -6.74
C THR A 103 2.01 -5.50 -8.06
N THR A 104 2.97 -4.59 -8.05
CA THR A 104 3.35 -3.80 -9.22
C THR A 104 4.86 -3.58 -9.28
N SER A 105 5.34 -2.99 -10.38
CA SER A 105 6.73 -2.59 -10.53
C SER A 105 7.04 -1.33 -9.71
N LYS A 106 8.32 -1.15 -9.38
CA LYS A 106 8.78 0.07 -8.70
C LYS A 106 8.43 1.34 -9.48
N LEU A 107 8.52 1.29 -10.82
CA LEU A 107 8.22 2.43 -11.69
C LEU A 107 6.77 2.90 -11.54
N VAL A 108 5.81 1.97 -11.65
CA VAL A 108 4.39 2.27 -11.47
C VAL A 108 4.12 2.78 -10.06
N PHE A 109 4.74 2.15 -9.07
CA PHE A 109 4.62 2.56 -7.67
C PHE A 109 5.11 4.00 -7.45
N ASP A 110 6.31 4.35 -7.94
CA ASP A 110 6.89 5.69 -7.82
C ASP A 110 6.01 6.75 -8.52
N GLN A 111 5.48 6.44 -9.71
CA GLN A 111 4.58 7.34 -10.42
C GLN A 111 3.28 7.54 -9.62
N TYR A 112 2.72 6.46 -9.07
CA TYR A 112 1.49 6.52 -8.31
C TYR A 112 1.64 7.22 -6.96
N THR A 113 2.74 7.02 -6.21
CA THR A 113 2.99 7.75 -4.96
C THR A 113 3.22 9.25 -5.21
N ASN A 114 3.86 9.61 -6.32
CA ASN A 114 3.95 11.01 -6.76
C ASN A 114 2.59 11.60 -7.08
N TYR A 115 1.69 10.84 -7.69
CA TYR A 115 0.30 11.25 -7.87
C TYR A 115 -0.40 11.48 -6.52
N LEU A 116 -0.29 10.56 -5.56
CA LEU A 116 -0.90 10.68 -4.23
C LEU A 116 -0.43 11.95 -3.49
N LYS A 117 0.83 12.32 -3.66
CA LYS A 117 1.45 13.53 -3.08
C LYS A 117 1.03 14.81 -3.81
N THR A 118 1.19 14.85 -5.12
CA THR A 118 1.06 16.09 -5.92
C THR A 118 -0.35 16.35 -6.44
N LYS A 119 -1.23 15.33 -6.40
CA LYS A 119 -2.59 15.36 -6.97
C LYS A 119 -2.62 15.59 -8.49
N ASN A 120 -1.48 15.45 -9.16
CA ASN A 120 -1.37 15.66 -10.60
C ASN A 120 -1.69 14.37 -11.38
N SER A 121 -2.83 14.37 -12.09
CA SER A 121 -3.33 13.22 -12.85
C SER A 121 -2.42 12.75 -13.98
N ALA A 122 -1.44 13.56 -14.44
CA ALA A 122 -0.44 13.11 -15.41
C ALA A 122 0.38 11.92 -14.88
N TRP A 123 0.71 11.92 -13.59
CA TRP A 123 1.41 10.81 -12.96
C TRP A 123 0.57 9.53 -12.92
N LEU A 124 -0.73 9.65 -12.64
CA LEU A 124 -1.67 8.53 -12.67
C LEU A 124 -1.78 7.93 -14.07
N ASN A 125 -1.96 8.78 -15.09
CA ASN A 125 -2.08 8.34 -16.48
C ASN A 125 -0.80 7.64 -16.97
N ASN A 126 0.38 8.12 -16.55
CA ASN A 126 1.65 7.47 -16.86
C ASN A 126 1.73 6.11 -16.17
N ALA A 127 1.34 6.02 -14.88
CA ALA A 127 1.32 4.77 -14.15
C ALA A 127 0.38 3.75 -14.80
N GLU A 128 -0.80 4.16 -15.25
CA GLU A 128 -1.75 3.27 -15.94
C GLU A 128 -1.22 2.75 -17.28
N ARG A 129 -0.40 3.53 -18.01
CA ARG A 129 0.23 3.06 -19.25
C ARG A 129 1.29 2.00 -19.02
N GLU A 130 2.04 2.11 -17.92
CA GLU A 130 3.09 1.17 -17.54
C GLU A 130 2.54 -0.12 -16.89
N VAL A 131 1.26 -0.14 -16.53
CA VAL A 131 0.55 -1.30 -15.96
C VAL A 131 0.11 -2.31 -17.03
N VAL A 132 0.15 -1.93 -18.33
CA VAL A 132 -0.26 -2.73 -19.49
C VAL A 132 0.61 -3.97 -19.68
#